data_AF-F7RII4-F1
#
_entry.id   AF-F7RII4-F1
#
_cell.length_a   1.000
_cell.length_b   1.000
_cell.length_c   1.000
_cell.angle_alpha   90.00
_cell.angle_beta   90.00
_cell.angle_gamma   90.00
#
_symmetry.space_group_name_H-M   'P 1'
#
loop_
_entity.id
_entity.type
_entity.pdbx_description
1 polymer ?
#
loop_
_entity_poly.entity_id
_entity_poly.type
_entity_poly.pdbx_seq_one_letter_code
_entity_poly.pdbx_strand_id
1 'polypeptide(L)' 'MILIRGGRVKDLPGVRYHTVRGALDCAGVSSRRQSRSKYGAKRPKS' A
#
# COMPACT_ATOMS: atom_id res chain seq x y z
N MET A 1 -3.76 11.62 -8.47
CA MET A 1 -2.32 11.30 -8.52
C MET A 1 -1.99 10.23 -7.48
N ILE A 2 -1.13 9.27 -7.83
CA ILE A 2 -0.75 8.15 -6.97
C ILE A 2 0.77 7.99 -6.93
N LEU A 3 1.29 7.47 -5.82
CA LEU A 3 2.71 7.20 -5.66
C LEU A 3 3.01 5.71 -5.91
N ILE A 4 4.07 5.44 -6.67
CA ILE A 4 4.49 4.10 -7.05
C ILE A 4 5.87 3.81 -6.45
N ARG A 5 6.08 2.59 -5.95
CA ARG A 5 7.39 2.08 -5.52
C ARG A 5 7.81 0.85 -6.34
N GLY A 6 9.12 0.65 -6.48
CA GLY A 6 9.68 -0.55 -7.10
C GLY A 6 9.33 -1.83 -6.35
N GLY A 7 9.13 -2.91 -7.10
CA GLY A 7 8.94 -4.27 -6.58
C GLY A 7 8.19 -5.13 -7.60
N ARG A 8 8.83 -6.22 -8.05
CA ARG A 8 8.23 -7.14 -9.02
C ARG A 8 7.23 -8.06 -8.34
N VAL A 9 6.03 -8.17 -8.91
CA VAL A 9 5.09 -9.23 -8.58
C VAL A 9 5.53 -10.48 -9.35
N LYS A 10 5.92 -11.53 -8.63
CA LYS A 10 6.43 -12.76 -9.26
C LYS A 10 5.36 -13.46 -10.10
N ASP A 11 4.10 -13.37 -9.66
CA ASP A 11 2.96 -14.06 -10.25
C ASP A 11 2.50 -13.42 -11.58
N LEU A 12 2.93 -12.20 -11.88
CA LEU A 12 2.45 -11.44 -13.04
C LEU A 12 3.62 -10.98 -13.92
N PRO A 13 3.73 -11.45 -15.17
CA PRO A 13 4.75 -10.96 -16.10
C PRO A 13 4.46 -9.49 -16.44
N GLY A 14 5.51 -8.67 -16.45
CA GLY A 14 5.42 -7.22 -16.75
C GLY A 14 5.09 -6.32 -15.56
N VAL A 15 4.60 -6.85 -14.45
CA VAL A 15 4.26 -6.04 -13.26
C VAL A 15 5.49 -5.86 -12.35
N ARG A 16 6.13 -4.70 -12.48
CA ARG A 16 7.41 -4.37 -11.81
C ARG A 16 7.28 -3.40 -10.64
N TYR A 17 6.07 -2.94 -10.36
CA TYR A 17 5.83 -1.86 -9.39
C TYR A 17 4.59 -2.11 -8.52
N HIS A 18 4.58 -1.48 -7.36
CA HIS A 18 3.45 -1.48 -6.43
C HIS A 18 3.00 -0.06 -6.14
N THR A 19 1.69 0.12 -5.95
CA THR A 19 1.12 1.37 -5.44
C THR A 19 1.39 1.53 -3.96
N VAL A 20 1.83 2.71 -3.52
CA VAL A 20 1.94 3.05 -2.10
C VAL A 20 0.55 3.42 -1.57
N ARG A 21 0.02 2.63 -0.64
CA ARG A 21 -1.30 2.87 -0.04
C ARG A 21 -1.19 3.91 1.09
N GLY A 22 -2.16 4.81 1.17
CA GLY A 22 -2.16 5.91 2.14
C GLY A 22 -1.28 7.10 1.74
N ALA A 23 -0.90 7.21 0.46
CA ALA A 23 -0.11 8.32 -0.08
C ALA A 23 -0.83 8.96 -1.27
N LEU A 24 -0.78 10.30 -1.36
CA LEU A 24 -1.54 11.10 -2.34
C LEU A 24 -3.03 10.68 -2.33
N ASP A 25 -3.63 10.43 -3.49
CA ASP A 25 -5.06 10.10 -3.60
C ASP A 25 -5.37 8.62 -3.31
N CYS A 26 -4.36 7.79 -3.06
CA CYS A 26 -4.57 6.38 -2.74
C CYS A 26 -4.93 6.18 -1.27
N ALA A 27 -6.20 5.87 -0.99
CA ALA A 27 -6.66 5.55 0.36
C ALA A 27 -5.96 4.30 0.96
N GLY A 28 -5.70 4.36 2.27
CA GLY A 28 -5.21 3.22 3.05
C GLY A 28 -6.28 2.14 3.24
N VAL A 29 -5.86 0.94 3.64
CA VAL A 29 -6.78 -0.17 3.92
C VAL A 29 -7.41 0.01 5.31
N SER A 30 -8.73 -0.05 5.39
CA SER A 30 -9.46 0.04 6.65
C SER A 30 -9.29 -1.24 7.49
N SER A 31 -9.43 -1.12 8.82
CA SER A 31 -9.45 -2.24 9.76
C SER A 31 -8.21 -3.15 9.79
N ARG A 32 -7.11 -2.77 9.12
CA ARG A 32 -5.88 -3.56 9.09
C ARG A 32 -5.09 -3.37 10.38
N ARG A 33 -5.12 -4.38 11.26
CA ARG A 33 -4.42 -4.36 12.56
C ARG A 33 -2.93 -4.70 12.46
N GLN A 34 -2.53 -5.54 11.51
CA GLN A 34 -1.15 -6.02 11.31
C GLN A 34 -0.53 -5.49 10.00
N SER A 35 0.78 -5.24 10.01
CA SER A 35 1.54 -4.67 8.87
C SER A 35 0.95 -3.35 8.33
N ARG A 36 0.36 -2.54 9.22
CA ARG A 36 -0.42 -1.34 8.89
C ARG A 36 0.36 -0.31 8.06
N SER A 37 1.67 -0.20 8.28
CA SER A 37 2.55 0.73 7.57
C SER A 37 2.66 0.44 6.07
N LYS A 38 2.56 -0.83 5.66
CA LYS A 38 2.59 -1.21 4.24
C LYS A 38 1.32 -0.82 3.50
N TYR A 39 0.20 -0.79 4.21
CA TYR A 39 -1.14 -0.62 3.63
C TYR A 39 -1.78 0.74 3.96
N GLY A 40 -1.02 1.68 4.53
CA GLY A 40 -1.51 3.02 4.86
C GLY A 40 -2.59 3.04 5.95
N ALA A 41 -2.64 2.01 6.81
CA ALA A 41 -3.60 1.95 7.90
C ALA A 41 -3.05 2.66 9.14
N LYS A 42 -3.80 3.63 9.67
CA LYS A 42 -3.41 4.37 10.87
C LYS A 42 -3.52 3.49 12.12
N ARG A 43 -2.71 3.80 13.13
CA ARG A 43 -2.85 3.17 14.45
C ARG A 43 -4.20 3.59 15.03
N PRO A 44 -5.09 2.65 15.42
CA PRO A 44 -6.28 3.01 16.15
C PRO A 44 -5.87 3.72 17.44
N LYS A 45 -6.56 4.81 17.78
CA LYS A 45 -6.44 5.40 19.11
C LYS A 45 -7.02 4.38 20.09
N SER A 46 -6.26 4.05 21.15
CA SER A 46 -6.77 3.20 22.24
C SER A 46 -7.86 3.94 22.98
#